data_AF-A0A090WIC1-F1
#
_entry.id   AF-A0A090WIC1-F1
#
_cell.length_a   1.000
_cell.length_b   1.000
_cell.length_c   1.000
_cell.angle_alpha   90.00
_cell.angle_beta   90.00
_cell.angle_gamma   90.00
#
_symmetry.space_group_name_H-M   'P 1'
#
loop_
_entity.id
_entity.type
_entity.pdbx_description
1 polymer ?
#
loop_
_entity_poly.entity_id
_entity_poly.type
_entity_poly.pdbx_seq_one_letter_code
_entity_poly.pdbx_strand_id
1 'polypeptide(L)'
;MVGTLQKGKVANFIMTSGPLFEKDTKIYENWVQGSKHVIKDRHRKDIDGSYTALIAGDTYKMDISGDAKKVSIKIDSTKLGGKIAYDGNWITITASQKNADDKTFTRMISKVSKEDRLTGTAYLANGNEISFTATKDVEKEKDEKEKDEKKKETKTLGPLTFPNVSYGSATKPQEETILYRNATVWTNEKDGILENTDVLVKNGKISKIGKNLSASNARVIDATGKHLTSGIIDEHSHIAIDNGVNEAGHNSTAEVTIEDVVDHEDVNIYRDLAGGVTTSQLLHGSANPIGGRSAIIKLKWGGYSPEEMIYSDSPKFIKFALGENVKQSRYQNGVRFPQTRMGVEQVFEDYFTRAREYADSKGKKNFRYDEEMEVILEILESERFVSCHSYVQTEINMLMKVAEKHGFRINTFTHILEGYKMADKMKEHGVGGSTFSDWWAYKYEVNDAIPYNAAIMHSQGVVTAINSDDAEMSRRLNQEAAKAVKYGNVSEEDAWKFVTLNPAKLLHIDDRTGSIKTGKDADLVLWSDNPLSVTATAEVTMIDGIVFFDKERDLRFRESIKEERQQLINEMIAAKNKGSKHKSQNNLLKLFMSVTR
;
A
#
# COMPACT_ATOMS: atom_id res chain seq x y z
N MET A 1 -33.90 -39.38 13.40
CA MET A 1 -32.98 -38.23 13.60
C MET A 1 -33.47 -36.94 12.94
N VAL A 2 -34.27 -36.99 11.85
CA VAL A 2 -34.87 -35.81 11.19
C VAL A 2 -36.39 -36.00 11.00
N GLY A 3 -37.12 -34.94 10.62
CA GLY A 3 -38.54 -35.01 10.21
C GLY A 3 -39.59 -34.67 11.28
N THR A 4 -39.20 -34.35 12.52
CA THR A 4 -40.12 -33.89 13.58
C THR A 4 -39.48 -32.80 14.43
N LEU A 5 -40.26 -31.81 14.87
CA LEU A 5 -39.80 -30.75 15.80
C LEU A 5 -39.92 -31.23 17.25
N GLN A 6 -38.91 -31.95 17.76
CA GLN A 6 -38.86 -32.46 19.14
C GLN A 6 -37.50 -32.14 19.78
N LYS A 7 -37.47 -31.89 21.09
CA LYS A 7 -36.24 -31.61 21.85
C LYS A 7 -35.26 -32.79 21.71
N GLY A 8 -34.00 -32.49 21.39
CA GLY A 8 -32.92 -33.48 21.22
C GLY A 8 -32.75 -34.03 19.79
N LYS A 9 -33.54 -33.59 18.80
CA LYS A 9 -33.36 -33.96 17.38
C LYS A 9 -32.57 -32.91 16.59
N VAL A 10 -32.00 -33.34 15.46
CA VAL A 10 -31.19 -32.50 14.57
C VAL A 10 -32.07 -31.42 13.94
N ALA A 11 -31.69 -30.15 14.09
CA ALA A 11 -32.43 -28.99 13.61
C ALA A 11 -32.44 -28.94 12.06
N ASN A 12 -33.48 -29.56 11.48
CA ASN A 12 -33.79 -29.49 10.06
C ASN A 12 -35.25 -29.03 9.90
N PHE A 13 -35.46 -27.77 9.57
CA PHE A 13 -36.79 -27.19 9.42
C PHE A 13 -36.76 -25.93 8.56
N ILE A 14 -37.92 -25.58 8.03
CA ILE A 14 -38.13 -24.32 7.31
C ILE A 14 -38.99 -23.40 8.17
N MET A 15 -38.68 -22.11 8.15
CA MET A 15 -39.53 -21.07 8.71
C MET A 15 -40.33 -20.40 7.60
N THR A 16 -41.64 -20.33 7.78
CA THR A 16 -42.55 -19.78 6.77
C THR A 16 -43.44 -18.67 7.35
N SER A 17 -44.03 -17.85 6.48
CA SER A 17 -44.94 -16.76 6.86
C SER A 17 -46.36 -17.21 7.23
N GLY A 18 -46.68 -18.48 7.01
CA GLY A 18 -48.00 -19.08 7.16
C GLY A 18 -47.96 -20.59 6.91
N PRO A 19 -49.12 -21.28 6.82
CA PRO A 19 -49.19 -22.72 6.57
C PRO A 19 -48.50 -23.10 5.25
N LEU A 20 -47.67 -24.15 5.27
CA LEU A 20 -46.70 -24.45 4.21
C LEU A 20 -47.29 -24.59 2.80
N PHE A 21 -48.53 -25.07 2.69
CA PHE A 21 -49.19 -25.37 1.42
C PHE A 21 -50.14 -24.27 0.93
N GLU A 22 -50.22 -23.16 1.65
CA GLU A 22 -50.97 -21.99 1.18
C GLU A 22 -50.22 -21.29 0.05
N LYS A 23 -50.98 -20.85 -0.95
CA LYS A 23 -50.44 -20.28 -2.19
C LYS A 23 -49.54 -19.06 -1.95
N ASP A 24 -49.79 -18.32 -0.88
CA ASP A 24 -49.10 -17.07 -0.54
C ASP A 24 -48.03 -17.23 0.56
N THR A 25 -47.78 -18.46 1.03
CA THR A 25 -46.79 -18.70 2.09
C THR A 25 -45.37 -18.48 1.59
N LYS A 26 -44.66 -17.55 2.23
CA LYS A 26 -43.25 -17.23 1.96
C LYS A 26 -42.36 -18.07 2.89
N ILE A 27 -41.31 -18.69 2.35
CA ILE A 27 -40.23 -19.30 3.14
C ILE A 27 -39.22 -18.20 3.50
N TYR A 28 -38.96 -18.01 4.79
CA TYR A 28 -37.99 -17.04 5.32
C TYR A 28 -36.62 -17.67 5.51
N GLU A 29 -36.57 -18.83 6.16
CA GLU A 29 -35.32 -19.48 6.56
C GLU A 29 -35.40 -20.98 6.30
N ASN A 30 -34.28 -21.58 5.89
CA ASN A 30 -34.09 -23.02 5.84
C ASN A 30 -32.94 -23.39 6.77
N TRP A 31 -33.23 -24.21 7.77
CA TRP A 31 -32.25 -24.65 8.75
C TRP A 31 -31.87 -26.09 8.42
N VAL A 32 -30.58 -26.35 8.24
CA VAL A 32 -30.03 -27.68 7.96
C VAL A 32 -28.96 -27.99 8.99
N GLN A 33 -29.17 -29.04 9.78
CA GLN A 33 -28.28 -29.44 10.87
C GLN A 33 -27.89 -28.30 11.85
N GLY A 34 -28.82 -27.36 12.09
CA GLY A 34 -28.58 -26.19 12.95
C GLY A 34 -27.92 -25.00 12.25
N SER A 35 -27.51 -25.14 10.98
CA SER A 35 -27.00 -24.03 10.17
C SER A 35 -28.16 -23.27 9.54
N LYS A 36 -28.19 -21.95 9.75
CA LYS A 36 -29.22 -21.05 9.25
C LYS A 36 -28.92 -20.61 7.81
N HIS A 37 -29.85 -20.86 6.88
CA HIS A 37 -29.82 -20.29 5.54
C HIS A 37 -31.02 -19.35 5.33
N VAL A 38 -30.76 -18.05 5.18
CA VAL A 38 -31.81 -17.04 4.97
C VAL A 38 -32.21 -17.02 3.49
N ILE A 39 -33.48 -17.30 3.22
CA ILE A 39 -34.07 -17.26 1.87
C ILE A 39 -34.75 -15.90 1.63
N LYS A 40 -35.50 -15.41 2.63
CA LYS A 40 -36.06 -14.05 2.65
C LYS A 40 -35.84 -13.45 4.03
N ASP A 41 -35.21 -12.28 4.08
CA ASP A 41 -34.94 -11.62 5.35
C ASP A 41 -36.22 -11.06 5.95
N ARG A 42 -36.63 -11.63 7.09
CA ARG A 42 -37.80 -11.21 7.89
C ARG A 42 -37.55 -9.91 8.67
N HIS A 43 -36.30 -9.47 8.78
CA HIS A 43 -35.91 -8.25 9.49
C HIS A 43 -35.73 -7.04 8.57
N ARG A 44 -36.01 -7.22 7.27
CA ARG A 44 -36.03 -6.14 6.28
C ARG A 44 -37.07 -5.09 6.68
N LYS A 45 -36.64 -3.83 6.76
CA LYS A 45 -37.54 -2.70 7.04
C LYS A 45 -38.32 -2.33 5.79
N ASP A 46 -39.60 -2.02 5.98
CA ASP A 46 -40.46 -1.54 4.90
C ASP A 46 -40.05 -0.12 4.50
N ILE A 47 -39.90 0.08 3.19
CA ILE A 47 -39.54 1.35 2.56
C ILE A 47 -40.52 1.71 1.45
N ASP A 48 -41.62 0.96 1.30
CA ASP A 48 -42.60 1.21 0.25
C ASP A 48 -43.28 2.57 0.48
N GLY A 49 -43.44 3.32 -0.60
CA GLY A 49 -43.99 4.67 -0.59
C GLY A 49 -43.49 5.52 -1.75
N SER A 50 -44.13 6.67 -1.92
CA SER A 50 -43.68 7.73 -2.82
C SER A 50 -42.72 8.63 -2.06
N TYR A 51 -41.61 9.02 -2.68
CA TYR A 51 -40.60 9.90 -2.08
C TYR A 51 -40.26 11.02 -3.05
N THR A 52 -40.04 12.21 -2.50
CA THR A 52 -39.51 13.35 -3.26
C THR A 52 -38.13 13.74 -2.73
N ALA A 53 -37.16 13.89 -3.63
CA ALA A 53 -35.81 14.36 -3.32
C ALA A 53 -35.38 15.47 -4.27
N LEU A 54 -34.73 16.52 -3.74
CA LEU A 54 -34.07 17.55 -4.55
C LEU A 54 -32.58 17.21 -4.65
N ILE A 55 -32.09 16.97 -5.86
CA ILE A 55 -30.72 16.53 -6.12
C ILE A 55 -30.16 17.37 -7.27
N ALA A 56 -29.16 18.19 -6.99
CA ALA A 56 -28.50 19.06 -7.96
C ALA A 56 -29.46 19.98 -8.77
N GLY A 57 -30.55 20.43 -8.14
CA GLY A 57 -31.57 21.29 -8.77
C GLY A 57 -32.73 20.53 -9.41
N ASP A 58 -32.60 19.22 -9.61
CA ASP A 58 -33.66 18.36 -10.17
C ASP A 58 -34.52 17.73 -9.06
N THR A 59 -35.83 17.68 -9.29
CA THR A 59 -36.77 17.03 -8.37
C THR A 59 -37.02 15.57 -8.79
N TYR A 60 -36.49 14.64 -8.01
CA TYR A 60 -36.69 13.21 -8.18
C TYR A 60 -37.92 12.75 -7.42
N LYS A 61 -38.94 12.30 -8.14
CA LYS A 61 -40.11 11.62 -7.56
C LYS A 61 -39.94 10.11 -7.73
N MET A 62 -39.97 9.35 -6.64
CA MET A 62 -39.64 7.93 -6.60
C MET A 62 -40.78 7.15 -5.95
N ASP A 63 -41.44 6.27 -6.70
CA ASP A 63 -42.40 5.32 -6.12
C ASP A 63 -41.72 3.97 -5.93
N ILE A 64 -41.58 3.55 -4.68
CA ILE A 64 -41.00 2.28 -4.27
C ILE A 64 -42.14 1.36 -3.83
N SER A 65 -42.25 0.18 -4.45
CA SER A 65 -43.29 -0.79 -4.08
C SER A 65 -42.86 -2.25 -4.24
N GLY A 66 -43.40 -3.10 -3.36
CA GLY A 66 -43.43 -4.55 -3.50
C GLY A 66 -42.06 -5.19 -3.29
N ASP A 67 -41.49 -5.04 -2.09
CA ASP A 67 -40.20 -5.61 -1.73
C ASP A 67 -39.05 -5.14 -2.67
N ALA A 68 -39.10 -3.89 -3.17
CA ALA A 68 -38.18 -3.34 -4.18
C ALA A 68 -38.29 -3.91 -5.63
N LYS A 69 -39.37 -4.63 -5.96
CA LYS A 69 -39.54 -5.22 -7.29
C LYS A 69 -40.01 -4.23 -8.37
N LYS A 70 -40.62 -3.12 -7.99
CA LYS A 70 -41.08 -2.07 -8.92
C LYS A 70 -40.69 -0.70 -8.37
N VAL A 71 -39.78 -0.04 -9.08
CA VAL A 71 -39.43 1.36 -8.86
C VAL A 71 -39.81 2.16 -10.09
N SER A 72 -40.56 3.25 -9.91
CA SER A 72 -40.66 4.32 -10.90
C SER A 72 -39.96 5.55 -10.38
N ILE A 73 -39.08 6.11 -11.20
CA ILE A 73 -38.42 7.38 -10.92
C ILE A 73 -38.85 8.36 -12.00
N LYS A 74 -39.25 9.56 -11.60
CA LYS A 74 -39.58 10.66 -12.51
C LYS A 74 -38.74 11.88 -12.16
N ILE A 75 -38.28 12.59 -13.19
CA ILE A 75 -37.73 13.95 -13.08
C ILE A 75 -38.58 14.83 -14.00
N ASP A 76 -39.17 15.91 -13.47
CA ASP A 76 -40.02 16.85 -14.22
C ASP A 76 -41.06 16.17 -15.12
N SER A 77 -41.76 15.18 -14.58
CA SER A 77 -42.78 14.36 -15.28
C SER A 77 -42.23 13.36 -16.31
N THR A 78 -40.95 13.40 -16.66
CA THR A 78 -40.29 12.37 -17.50
C THR A 78 -40.02 11.13 -16.68
N LYS A 79 -40.58 9.99 -17.09
CA LYS A 79 -40.34 8.68 -16.47
C LYS A 79 -38.98 8.15 -16.88
N LEU A 80 -38.15 7.82 -15.89
CA LEU A 80 -36.78 7.38 -16.08
C LEU A 80 -36.62 5.91 -15.72
N GLY A 81 -35.58 5.29 -16.29
CA GLY A 81 -35.11 3.98 -15.86
C GLY A 81 -34.65 4.05 -14.41
N GLY A 82 -35.38 3.35 -13.52
CA GLY A 82 -35.08 3.30 -12.10
C GLY A 82 -34.77 1.88 -11.64
N LYS A 83 -33.72 1.71 -10.83
CA LYS A 83 -33.44 0.48 -10.10
C LYS A 83 -33.21 0.78 -8.63
N ILE A 84 -33.56 -0.16 -7.78
CA ILE A 84 -33.16 -0.15 -6.38
C ILE A 84 -32.52 -1.50 -6.04
N ALA A 85 -31.46 -1.45 -5.25
CA ALA A 85 -30.87 -2.60 -4.59
C ALA A 85 -30.97 -2.40 -3.08
N TYR A 86 -31.28 -3.46 -2.36
CA TYR A 86 -31.40 -3.46 -0.90
C TYR A 86 -30.44 -4.53 -0.37
N ASP A 87 -29.47 -4.13 0.45
CA ASP A 87 -28.50 -5.04 1.06
C ASP A 87 -28.31 -4.67 2.54
N GLY A 88 -28.62 -5.61 3.43
CA GLY A 88 -28.64 -5.39 4.88
C GLY A 88 -29.58 -4.25 5.31
N ASN A 89 -29.03 -3.10 5.69
CA ASN A 89 -29.80 -1.88 6.02
C ASN A 89 -29.51 -0.74 5.04
N TRP A 90 -28.94 -1.02 3.88
CA TRP A 90 -28.60 -0.02 2.87
C TRP A 90 -29.48 -0.18 1.64
N ILE A 91 -29.90 0.96 1.11
CA ILE A 91 -30.53 1.05 -0.20
C ILE A 91 -29.63 1.80 -1.15
N THR A 92 -29.58 1.31 -2.39
CA THR A 92 -28.95 1.99 -3.51
C THR A 92 -30.02 2.18 -4.58
N ILE A 93 -30.42 3.42 -4.83
CA ILE A 93 -31.33 3.79 -5.91
C ILE A 93 -30.50 4.30 -7.07
N THR A 94 -30.80 3.86 -8.29
CA THR A 94 -30.11 4.25 -9.52
C THR A 94 -31.16 4.78 -10.50
N ALA A 95 -30.99 6.02 -10.96
CA ALA A 95 -31.90 6.70 -11.86
C ALA A 95 -31.14 7.16 -13.12
N SER A 96 -31.68 6.88 -14.31
CA SER A 96 -31.21 7.50 -15.57
C SER A 96 -31.42 9.02 -15.54
N GLN A 97 -30.63 9.80 -16.30
CA GLN A 97 -30.82 11.25 -16.37
C GLN A 97 -31.81 11.69 -17.46
N LYS A 98 -32.34 12.92 -17.33
CA LYS A 98 -33.41 13.51 -18.16
C LYS A 98 -33.05 13.64 -19.66
N ASN A 99 -31.78 13.94 -19.97
CA ASN A 99 -31.33 14.35 -21.32
C ASN A 99 -30.03 13.68 -21.79
N ALA A 100 -29.61 12.60 -21.16
CA ALA A 100 -28.37 11.92 -21.51
C ALA A 100 -28.67 10.51 -22.00
N ASP A 101 -27.84 10.00 -22.92
CA ASP A 101 -27.93 8.63 -23.42
C ASP A 101 -28.15 7.64 -22.27
N ASP A 102 -28.77 6.49 -22.57
CA ASP A 102 -29.12 5.33 -21.70
C ASP A 102 -28.00 4.79 -20.76
N LYS A 103 -26.86 5.46 -20.70
CA LYS A 103 -25.62 5.10 -20.03
C LYS A 103 -25.28 6.01 -18.84
N THR A 104 -25.95 7.14 -18.60
CA THR A 104 -25.65 8.00 -17.44
C THR A 104 -26.65 7.80 -16.31
N PHE A 105 -26.15 7.69 -15.08
CA PHE A 105 -26.99 7.42 -13.92
C PHE A 105 -26.62 8.31 -12.73
N THR A 106 -27.64 8.75 -12.01
CA THR A 106 -27.51 9.25 -10.64
C THR A 106 -27.71 8.09 -9.68
N ARG A 107 -26.78 7.88 -8.75
CA ARG A 107 -26.86 6.82 -7.74
C ARG A 107 -27.02 7.41 -6.35
N MET A 108 -28.11 7.10 -5.68
CA MET A 108 -28.41 7.53 -4.32
C MET A 108 -28.19 6.36 -3.35
N ILE A 109 -27.35 6.54 -2.34
CA ILE A 109 -27.10 5.54 -1.31
C ILE A 109 -27.59 6.08 0.03
N SER A 110 -28.49 5.34 0.68
CA SER A 110 -29.04 5.71 1.99
C SER A 110 -29.06 4.49 2.91
N LYS A 111 -28.80 4.71 4.19
CA LYS A 111 -29.08 3.72 5.23
C LYS A 111 -30.55 3.83 5.62
N VAL A 112 -31.24 2.70 5.78
CA VAL A 112 -32.66 2.63 6.09
C VAL A 112 -32.86 2.77 7.60
N SER A 113 -33.31 3.95 8.02
CA SER A 113 -33.72 4.25 9.40
C SER A 113 -35.20 3.88 9.63
N LYS A 114 -35.75 4.13 10.84
CA LYS A 114 -37.18 3.93 11.15
C LYS A 114 -38.05 5.14 10.75
N GLU A 115 -37.46 6.16 10.15
CA GLU A 115 -38.12 7.43 9.83
C GLU A 115 -38.68 7.41 8.41
N ASP A 116 -39.71 8.22 8.12
CA ASP A 116 -40.28 8.45 6.78
C ASP A 116 -39.34 9.27 5.86
N ARG A 117 -38.02 9.08 6.01
CA ARG A 117 -36.99 9.88 5.34
C ARG A 117 -35.77 9.04 4.99
N LEU A 118 -35.32 9.17 3.76
CA LEU A 118 -34.07 8.60 3.27
C LEU A 118 -33.03 9.71 3.24
N THR A 119 -31.86 9.47 3.84
CA THR A 119 -30.75 10.43 3.87
C THR A 119 -29.46 9.73 3.52
N GLY A 120 -28.65 10.37 2.69
CA GLY A 120 -27.35 9.83 2.34
C GLY A 120 -26.69 10.59 1.19
N THR A 121 -25.88 9.88 0.41
CA THR A 121 -25.04 10.47 -0.63
C THR A 121 -25.58 10.13 -2.01
N ALA A 122 -25.76 11.14 -2.85
CA ALA A 122 -26.06 11.00 -4.27
C ALA A 122 -24.77 11.25 -5.07
N TYR A 123 -24.44 10.28 -5.93
CA TYR A 123 -23.37 10.33 -6.91
C TYR A 123 -24.00 10.72 -8.25
N LEU A 124 -23.68 11.92 -8.75
CA LEU A 124 -24.17 12.44 -10.01
C LEU A 124 -23.47 11.79 -11.21
N ALA A 125 -24.00 11.96 -12.42
CA ALA A 125 -23.42 11.37 -13.64
C ALA A 125 -21.99 11.84 -13.93
N ASN A 126 -21.59 13.01 -13.43
CA ASN A 126 -20.25 13.58 -13.53
C ASN A 126 -19.33 13.17 -12.34
N GLY A 127 -19.77 12.26 -11.47
CA GLY A 127 -19.00 11.77 -10.33
C GLY A 127 -18.99 12.70 -9.11
N ASN A 128 -19.67 13.86 -9.15
CA ASN A 128 -19.79 14.71 -7.98
C ASN A 128 -20.70 14.07 -6.92
N GLU A 129 -20.28 14.21 -5.66
CA GLU A 129 -21.02 13.74 -4.51
C GLU A 129 -21.81 14.89 -3.90
N ILE A 130 -23.11 14.67 -3.65
CA ILE A 130 -23.94 15.60 -2.90
C ILE A 130 -24.73 14.85 -1.84
N SER A 131 -24.96 15.48 -0.69
CA SER A 131 -25.93 14.95 0.28
C SER A 131 -27.33 15.11 -0.27
N PHE A 132 -28.15 14.06 -0.17
CA PHE A 132 -29.56 14.13 -0.51
C PHE A 132 -30.44 13.74 0.68
N THR A 133 -31.66 14.26 0.66
CA THR A 133 -32.75 13.86 1.54
C THR A 133 -33.97 13.58 0.67
N ALA A 134 -34.58 12.42 0.84
CA ALA A 134 -35.86 12.07 0.23
C ALA A 134 -36.93 11.92 1.32
N THR A 135 -38.02 12.66 1.22
CA THR A 135 -39.14 12.61 2.17
C THR A 135 -40.30 11.83 1.58
N LYS A 136 -40.94 11.00 2.40
CA LYS A 136 -42.10 10.21 1.98
C LYS A 136 -43.32 11.12 1.75
N ASP A 137 -43.95 11.01 0.60
CA ASP A 137 -45.14 11.74 0.19
C ASP A 137 -46.42 11.01 0.64
N VAL A 138 -47.50 11.76 0.89
CA VAL A 138 -48.84 11.20 1.19
C VAL A 138 -49.56 10.92 -0.13
N GLU A 139 -50.07 9.69 -0.29
CA GLU A 139 -50.45 9.05 -1.56
C GLU A 139 -51.34 9.85 -2.54
N LYS A 140 -51.09 9.67 -3.85
CA LYS A 140 -52.11 9.58 -4.93
C LYS A 140 -51.60 8.84 -6.19
N GLU A 141 -52.56 8.28 -6.94
CA GLU A 141 -52.54 7.15 -7.90
C GLU A 141 -51.61 7.19 -9.14
N LYS A 142 -51.46 6.00 -9.77
CA LYS A 142 -50.52 5.62 -10.86
C LYS A 142 -51.18 5.55 -12.25
N ASP A 143 -50.43 5.96 -13.29
CA ASP A 143 -50.72 5.68 -14.71
C ASP A 143 -49.65 4.80 -15.41
N GLU A 144 -50.10 4.13 -16.48
CA GLU A 144 -49.55 2.96 -17.18
C GLU A 144 -48.31 3.20 -18.09
N LYS A 145 -47.84 2.16 -18.81
CA LYS A 145 -46.53 2.08 -19.51
C LYS A 145 -46.66 1.69 -20.99
N GLU A 146 -45.86 2.33 -21.85
CA GLU A 146 -45.43 1.80 -23.17
C GLU A 146 -43.92 1.43 -23.17
N LYS A 147 -43.51 0.63 -24.16
CA LYS A 147 -42.19 -0.01 -24.33
C LYS A 147 -41.51 0.52 -25.60
N ASP A 148 -40.19 0.71 -25.55
CA ASP A 148 -39.37 1.01 -26.74
C ASP A 148 -38.11 0.14 -26.89
N GLU A 149 -37.68 0.02 -28.15
CA GLU A 149 -36.70 -0.92 -28.71
C GLU A 149 -35.22 -0.49 -28.63
N LYS A 150 -34.29 -1.46 -28.76
CA LYS A 150 -32.84 -1.29 -28.61
C LYS A 150 -32.12 -1.03 -29.94
N LYS A 151 -31.27 0.01 -30.00
CA LYS A 151 -30.15 0.12 -30.96
C LYS A 151 -28.84 -0.45 -30.40
N LYS A 152 -28.02 -1.02 -31.30
CA LYS A 152 -26.66 -1.53 -31.05
C LYS A 152 -25.65 -0.41 -31.21
N GLU A 153 -24.70 -0.30 -30.29
CA GLU A 153 -23.52 0.57 -30.44
C GLU A 153 -22.23 -0.04 -29.87
N THR A 154 -21.16 0.45 -30.47
CA THR A 154 -19.74 0.12 -30.37
C THR A 154 -19.14 0.44 -28.99
N LYS A 155 -18.19 -0.41 -28.57
CA LYS A 155 -17.40 -0.21 -27.35
C LYS A 155 -16.28 0.78 -27.63
N THR A 156 -16.24 1.90 -26.94
CA THR A 156 -15.08 2.78 -26.83
C THR A 156 -14.07 2.12 -25.88
N LEU A 157 -12.91 1.72 -26.38
CA LEU A 157 -11.78 1.29 -25.56
C LEU A 157 -11.08 2.56 -25.03
N GLY A 158 -10.80 2.61 -23.72
CA GLY A 158 -10.00 3.67 -23.11
C GLY A 158 -8.55 3.65 -23.61
N PRO A 159 -7.79 4.75 -23.44
CA PRO A 159 -6.38 4.80 -23.81
C PRO A 159 -5.56 3.83 -22.95
N LEU A 160 -4.58 3.16 -23.55
CA LEU A 160 -3.63 2.32 -22.82
C LEU A 160 -2.68 3.22 -22.00
N THR A 161 -2.52 2.93 -20.71
CA THR A 161 -1.59 3.62 -19.82
C THR A 161 -0.48 2.69 -19.33
N PHE A 162 0.59 3.28 -18.79
CA PHE A 162 1.76 2.57 -18.29
C PHE A 162 2.08 3.03 -16.86
N PRO A 163 2.04 2.14 -15.85
CA PRO A 163 1.35 0.84 -15.89
C PRO A 163 -0.16 1.01 -16.18
N ASN A 164 -0.84 -0.05 -16.62
CA ASN A 164 -2.25 0.03 -17.01
C ASN A 164 -3.20 -0.06 -15.80
N VAL A 165 -2.94 0.78 -14.80
CA VAL A 165 -3.68 0.95 -13.54
C VAL A 165 -3.85 2.44 -13.24
N SER A 166 -4.53 2.78 -12.13
CA SER A 166 -4.63 4.14 -11.60
C SER A 166 -3.27 4.86 -11.61
N TYR A 167 -3.23 6.13 -11.99
CA TYR A 167 -2.01 6.96 -12.08
C TYR A 167 -0.98 6.51 -13.14
N GLY A 168 -1.36 5.63 -14.07
CA GLY A 168 -0.56 5.31 -15.24
C GLY A 168 -0.44 6.47 -16.23
N SER A 169 0.75 6.66 -16.81
CA SER A 169 0.99 7.68 -17.85
C SER A 169 0.81 7.11 -19.25
N ALA A 170 0.37 7.94 -20.21
CA ALA A 170 0.25 7.54 -21.61
C ALA A 170 1.62 7.26 -22.28
N THR A 171 2.70 7.77 -21.70
CA THR A 171 4.08 7.60 -22.18
C THR A 171 4.98 7.26 -21.02
N LYS A 172 6.01 6.44 -21.27
CA LYS A 172 7.04 6.11 -20.28
C LYS A 172 7.83 7.39 -19.92
N PRO A 173 7.96 7.76 -18.63
CA PRO A 173 8.76 8.91 -18.20
C PRO A 173 10.18 8.87 -18.80
N GLN A 174 10.75 10.04 -19.09
CA GLN A 174 12.07 10.17 -19.73
C GLN A 174 12.96 11.14 -18.96
N GLU A 175 14.26 11.03 -19.18
CA GLU A 175 15.25 11.90 -18.54
C GLU A 175 15.10 13.35 -19.01
N GLU A 176 15.26 14.29 -18.06
CA GLU A 176 15.22 15.72 -18.32
C GLU A 176 16.50 16.39 -17.81
N THR A 177 17.04 17.34 -18.58
CA THR A 177 18.00 18.30 -18.02
C THR A 177 17.21 19.37 -17.28
N ILE A 178 17.37 19.45 -15.95
CA ILE A 178 16.62 20.36 -15.10
C ILE A 178 17.57 21.26 -14.30
N LEU A 179 17.23 22.54 -14.22
CA LEU A 179 17.89 23.50 -13.34
C LEU A 179 16.90 23.97 -12.28
N TYR A 180 17.09 23.53 -11.04
CA TYR A 180 16.42 24.11 -9.88
C TYR A 180 17.12 25.42 -9.53
N ARG A 181 16.37 26.51 -9.43
CA ARG A 181 16.91 27.83 -9.09
C ARG A 181 16.47 28.30 -7.71
N ASN A 182 17.39 28.88 -6.96
CA ASN A 182 17.11 29.59 -5.71
C ASN A 182 16.42 28.75 -4.62
N ALA A 183 16.78 27.46 -4.50
CA ALA A 183 16.27 26.57 -3.47
C ALA A 183 17.04 26.72 -2.14
N THR A 184 16.42 26.29 -1.04
CA THR A 184 17.13 25.88 0.18
C THR A 184 17.52 24.41 0.06
N VAL A 185 18.80 24.13 -0.15
CA VAL A 185 19.31 22.79 -0.49
C VAL A 185 19.84 22.09 0.75
N TRP A 186 19.24 20.95 1.11
CA TRP A 186 19.69 20.07 2.19
C TRP A 186 20.72 19.09 1.63
N THR A 187 22.00 19.35 1.84
CA THR A 187 23.04 18.54 1.19
C THR A 187 23.21 17.16 1.83
N ASN A 188 23.00 17.03 3.14
CA ASN A 188 23.47 15.90 3.96
C ASN A 188 24.98 15.64 3.86
N GLU A 189 25.74 16.64 3.40
CA GLU A 189 27.19 16.62 3.32
C GLU A 189 27.73 17.63 4.33
N LYS A 190 29.07 17.76 4.41
CA LYS A 190 29.75 18.75 5.25
C LYS A 190 29.31 20.20 5.00
N ASP A 191 28.73 20.48 3.83
CA ASP A 191 28.31 21.82 3.43
C ASP A 191 26.95 22.21 4.07
N GLY A 192 26.27 21.26 4.73
CA GLY A 192 25.05 21.51 5.51
C GLY A 192 23.85 21.91 4.65
N ILE A 193 23.11 22.92 5.10
CA ILE A 193 21.95 23.47 4.38
C ILE A 193 22.39 24.77 3.66
N LEU A 194 22.20 24.81 2.34
CA LEU A 194 22.61 25.93 1.50
C LEU A 194 21.41 26.75 1.04
N GLU A 195 21.36 28.03 1.41
CA GLU A 195 20.29 28.95 0.97
C GLU A 195 20.57 29.56 -0.41
N ASN A 196 19.50 29.93 -1.12
CA ASN A 196 19.55 30.61 -2.42
C ASN A 196 20.48 29.90 -3.42
N THR A 197 20.34 28.58 -3.51
CA THR A 197 21.27 27.71 -4.24
C THR A 197 20.58 27.08 -5.45
N ASP A 198 21.30 27.03 -6.55
CA ASP A 198 20.91 26.38 -7.79
C ASP A 198 21.51 24.97 -7.86
N VAL A 199 20.73 24.03 -8.40
CA VAL A 199 21.17 22.65 -8.65
C VAL A 199 20.84 22.27 -10.09
N LEU A 200 21.88 21.92 -10.86
CA LEU A 200 21.77 21.46 -12.23
C LEU A 200 21.81 19.93 -12.28
N VAL A 201 20.76 19.34 -12.83
CA VAL A 201 20.65 17.91 -13.15
C VAL A 201 20.88 17.72 -14.65
N LYS A 202 21.72 16.74 -15.01
CA LYS A 202 22.04 16.39 -16.40
C LYS A 202 22.56 14.96 -16.48
N ASN A 203 22.12 14.19 -17.48
CA ASN A 203 22.54 12.80 -17.71
C ASN A 203 22.27 11.92 -16.49
N GLY A 204 21.12 12.13 -15.85
CA GLY A 204 20.68 11.44 -14.64
C GLY A 204 21.48 11.72 -13.36
N LYS A 205 22.41 12.70 -13.39
CA LYS A 205 23.30 13.03 -12.27
C LYS A 205 23.15 14.47 -11.81
N ILE A 206 23.51 14.72 -10.55
CA ILE A 206 23.74 16.06 -10.02
C ILE A 206 25.02 16.60 -10.66
N SER A 207 24.87 17.49 -11.64
CA SER A 207 25.99 18.00 -12.45
C SER A 207 26.71 19.17 -11.78
N LYS A 208 25.97 20.12 -11.20
CA LYS A 208 26.53 21.30 -10.53
C LYS A 208 25.63 21.77 -9.39
N ILE A 209 26.25 22.31 -8.34
CA ILE A 209 25.62 22.98 -7.21
C ILE A 209 26.31 24.33 -7.06
N GLY A 210 25.57 25.42 -6.92
CA GLY A 210 26.17 26.75 -6.78
C GLY A 210 25.15 27.88 -6.94
N LYS A 211 25.63 29.10 -7.21
CA LYS A 211 24.76 30.27 -7.44
C LYS A 211 24.85 30.72 -8.88
N ASN A 212 23.75 31.28 -9.40
CA ASN A 212 23.65 31.87 -10.74
C ASN A 212 24.08 30.89 -11.86
N LEU A 213 23.66 29.63 -11.74
CA LEU A 213 23.97 28.62 -12.75
C LEU A 213 23.18 28.90 -14.03
N SER A 214 23.87 28.75 -15.16
CA SER A 214 23.26 28.80 -16.50
C SER A 214 23.40 27.43 -17.17
N ALA A 215 22.30 26.94 -17.75
CA ALA A 215 22.29 25.72 -18.55
C ALA A 215 21.44 25.92 -19.81
N SER A 216 22.02 25.65 -20.98
CA SER A 216 21.31 25.64 -22.25
C SER A 216 20.39 24.42 -22.33
N ASN A 217 19.17 24.60 -22.83
CA ASN A 217 18.17 23.53 -23.01
C ASN A 217 17.73 22.81 -21.71
N ALA A 218 17.95 23.43 -20.55
CA ALA A 218 17.44 22.92 -19.28
C ALA A 218 16.02 23.44 -19.03
N ARG A 219 15.12 22.57 -18.56
CA ARG A 219 13.87 23.00 -17.94
C ARG A 219 14.21 23.69 -16.62
N VAL A 220 13.84 24.96 -16.49
CA VAL A 220 14.09 25.74 -15.28
C VAL A 220 12.91 25.59 -14.33
N ILE A 221 13.19 25.17 -13.10
CA ILE A 221 12.20 25.13 -12.01
C ILE A 221 12.58 26.22 -11.01
N ASP A 222 11.68 27.17 -10.80
CA ASP A 222 11.82 28.17 -9.74
C ASP A 222 11.51 27.49 -8.39
N ALA A 223 12.54 27.39 -7.56
CA ALA A 223 12.50 26.79 -6.24
C ALA A 223 12.61 27.87 -5.13
N THR A 224 12.35 29.13 -5.46
CA THR A 224 12.29 30.22 -4.48
C THR A 224 11.30 29.89 -3.35
N GLY A 225 11.78 29.92 -2.11
CA GLY A 225 10.97 29.60 -0.92
C GLY A 225 10.69 28.12 -0.72
N LYS A 226 11.31 27.24 -1.51
CA LYS A 226 11.15 25.78 -1.46
C LYS A 226 12.43 25.10 -0.99
N HIS A 227 12.31 23.86 -0.53
CA HIS A 227 13.45 23.06 -0.08
C HIS A 227 13.74 21.93 -1.06
N LEU A 228 15.01 21.74 -1.41
CA LEU A 228 15.46 20.64 -2.26
C LEU A 228 16.30 19.67 -1.40
N THR A 229 15.93 18.39 -1.41
CA THR A 229 16.60 17.32 -0.66
C THR A 229 16.99 16.17 -1.57
N SER A 230 17.89 15.30 -1.12
CA SER A 230 17.95 13.93 -1.68
C SER A 230 16.63 13.20 -1.42
N GLY A 231 16.31 12.22 -2.25
CA GLY A 231 15.15 11.35 -2.05
C GLY A 231 15.24 10.53 -0.76
N ILE A 232 14.07 10.24 -0.18
CA ILE A 232 13.94 9.38 0.99
C ILE A 232 14.23 7.94 0.58
N ILE A 233 14.91 7.20 1.46
CA ILE A 233 15.26 5.80 1.29
C ILE A 233 14.64 5.00 2.43
N ASP A 234 13.74 4.09 2.09
CA ASP A 234 13.13 3.17 3.04
C ASP A 234 13.88 1.83 3.06
N GLU A 235 14.75 1.64 4.05
CA GLU A 235 15.58 0.43 4.12
C GLU A 235 14.82 -0.83 4.58
N HIS A 236 13.54 -0.71 4.99
CA HIS A 236 12.72 -1.89 5.25
C HIS A 236 11.29 -1.64 4.82
N SER A 237 10.93 -2.25 3.68
CA SER A 237 9.61 -2.13 3.08
C SER A 237 9.04 -3.47 2.61
N HIS A 238 7.72 -3.51 2.53
CA HIS A 238 6.91 -4.60 2.00
C HIS A 238 5.98 -4.16 0.86
N ILE A 239 6.21 -2.97 0.28
CA ILE A 239 5.53 -2.53 -0.95
C ILE A 239 6.08 -3.29 -2.16
N ALA A 240 5.35 -3.27 -3.27
CA ALA A 240 5.79 -3.86 -4.55
C ALA A 240 6.17 -5.34 -4.44
N ILE A 241 5.72 -6.01 -3.39
CA ILE A 241 5.76 -7.45 -3.22
C ILE A 241 4.37 -7.89 -2.81
N ASP A 242 3.82 -8.83 -3.56
CA ASP A 242 2.49 -9.34 -3.27
C ASP A 242 2.41 -9.97 -1.87
N ASN A 243 1.20 -10.04 -1.31
CA ASN A 243 1.00 -10.78 -0.07
C ASN A 243 1.43 -12.24 -0.25
N GLY A 244 2.18 -12.77 0.72
CA GLY A 244 2.54 -14.20 0.75
C GLY A 244 3.98 -14.53 0.37
N VAL A 245 4.90 -13.55 0.37
CA VAL A 245 6.34 -13.81 0.12
C VAL A 245 7.04 -14.65 1.21
N ASN A 246 6.42 -14.85 2.37
CA ASN A 246 7.02 -15.67 3.43
C ASN A 246 6.78 -17.16 3.17
N GLU A 247 7.86 -17.91 2.91
CA GLU A 247 7.85 -19.37 2.87
C GLU A 247 7.84 -19.98 4.29
N ALA A 248 6.75 -19.74 5.01
CA ALA A 248 6.61 -20.01 6.45
C ALA A 248 6.70 -21.50 6.85
N GLY A 249 6.61 -22.40 5.87
CA GLY A 249 6.70 -23.85 6.05
C GLY A 249 8.11 -24.35 6.42
N HIS A 250 9.14 -23.55 6.18
CA HIS A 250 10.53 -23.86 6.55
C HIS A 250 11.10 -22.80 7.52
N ASN A 251 12.23 -23.08 8.15
CA ASN A 251 12.85 -22.18 9.14
C ASN A 251 13.99 -21.33 8.57
N SER A 252 14.57 -21.80 7.48
CA SER A 252 15.45 -21.08 6.61
C SER A 252 14.99 -21.27 5.19
N THR A 253 14.95 -20.18 4.46
CA THR A 253 14.58 -20.14 3.04
C THR A 253 15.55 -19.21 2.34
N ALA A 254 16.84 -19.40 2.60
CA ALA A 254 17.90 -18.53 2.07
C ALA A 254 17.95 -18.55 0.53
N GLU A 255 17.51 -19.64 -0.08
CA GLU A 255 17.48 -19.87 -1.52
C GLU A 255 16.42 -19.04 -2.27
N VAL A 256 15.38 -18.52 -1.61
CA VAL A 256 14.36 -17.69 -2.29
C VAL A 256 14.79 -16.22 -2.36
N THR A 257 14.29 -15.48 -3.35
CA THR A 257 14.64 -14.08 -3.56
C THR A 257 13.41 -13.21 -3.82
N ILE A 258 13.40 -12.01 -3.25
CA ILE A 258 12.39 -10.99 -3.52
C ILE A 258 12.49 -10.45 -4.95
N GLU A 259 13.67 -10.51 -5.58
CA GLU A 259 13.88 -10.04 -6.95
C GLU A 259 12.95 -10.73 -7.96
N ASP A 260 12.53 -11.97 -7.70
CA ASP A 260 11.64 -12.75 -8.57
C ASP A 260 10.17 -12.31 -8.53
N VAL A 261 9.78 -11.48 -7.54
CA VAL A 261 8.37 -11.17 -7.21
C VAL A 261 8.09 -9.68 -7.09
N VAL A 262 8.98 -8.82 -7.61
CA VAL A 262 8.78 -7.37 -7.64
C VAL A 262 7.61 -7.01 -8.57
N ASP A 263 6.53 -6.49 -8.00
CA ASP A 263 5.35 -6.00 -8.71
C ASP A 263 5.49 -4.50 -9.04
N HIS A 264 5.84 -4.23 -10.29
CA HIS A 264 5.98 -2.87 -10.82
C HIS A 264 4.65 -2.12 -11.02
N GLU A 265 3.50 -2.77 -10.79
CA GLU A 265 2.16 -2.19 -10.88
C GLU A 265 1.56 -1.85 -9.50
N ASP A 266 2.29 -2.08 -8.39
CA ASP A 266 1.82 -1.69 -7.06
C ASP A 266 1.70 -0.17 -6.94
N VAL A 267 0.46 0.31 -6.79
CA VAL A 267 0.12 1.73 -6.61
C VAL A 267 0.86 2.39 -5.43
N ASN A 268 1.31 1.62 -4.45
CA ASN A 268 2.08 2.16 -3.33
C ASN A 268 3.43 2.73 -3.78
N ILE A 269 4.03 2.25 -4.89
CA ILE A 269 5.21 2.87 -5.52
C ILE A 269 4.91 4.33 -5.86
N TYR A 270 3.77 4.61 -6.49
CA TYR A 270 3.36 5.97 -6.84
C TYR A 270 3.02 6.81 -5.61
N ARG A 271 2.41 6.22 -4.59
CA ARG A 271 2.10 6.93 -3.32
C ARG A 271 3.35 7.27 -2.52
N ASP A 272 4.37 6.42 -2.56
CA ASP A 272 5.67 6.63 -1.94
C ASP A 272 6.46 7.74 -2.63
N LEU A 273 6.43 7.78 -3.97
CA LEU A 273 6.94 8.92 -4.74
C LEU A 273 6.26 10.23 -4.34
N ALA A 274 4.95 10.22 -4.09
CA ALA A 274 4.21 11.40 -3.60
C ALA A 274 4.61 11.81 -2.16
N GLY A 275 5.21 10.90 -1.40
CA GLY A 275 5.84 11.14 -0.10
C GLY A 275 7.33 11.49 -0.17
N GLY A 276 7.91 11.57 -1.36
CA GLY A 276 9.35 11.86 -1.56
C GLY A 276 10.27 10.65 -1.42
N VAL A 277 9.75 9.43 -1.37
CA VAL A 277 10.55 8.20 -1.36
C VAL A 277 11.00 7.87 -2.78
N THR A 278 12.28 7.54 -2.93
CA THR A 278 12.90 7.22 -4.24
C THR A 278 13.49 5.83 -4.29
N THR A 279 13.81 5.24 -3.14
CA THR A 279 14.45 3.92 -3.05
C THR A 279 13.88 3.15 -1.88
N SER A 280 13.68 1.84 -2.08
CA SER A 280 13.27 0.94 -1.02
C SER A 280 14.05 -0.36 -1.08
N GLN A 281 14.42 -0.91 0.07
CA GLN A 281 14.77 -2.32 0.18
C GLN A 281 13.49 -3.12 0.46
N LEU A 282 13.22 -4.09 -0.41
CA LEU A 282 12.10 -5.02 -0.31
C LEU A 282 12.57 -6.31 0.34
N LEU A 283 11.88 -6.74 1.40
CA LEU A 283 12.30 -7.88 2.20
C LEU A 283 11.16 -8.88 2.41
N HIS A 284 11.56 -10.12 2.68
CA HIS A 284 10.70 -11.09 3.35
C HIS A 284 10.21 -10.52 4.69
N GLY A 285 9.07 -11.00 5.18
CA GLY A 285 8.58 -10.67 6.52
C GLY A 285 9.39 -11.37 7.61
N SER A 286 8.83 -11.43 8.82
CA SER A 286 9.49 -11.98 10.01
C SER A 286 9.02 -13.39 10.38
N ALA A 287 8.60 -14.20 9.40
CA ALA A 287 8.04 -15.53 9.67
C ALA A 287 9.12 -16.58 10.00
N ASN A 288 10.33 -16.41 9.46
CA ASN A 288 11.42 -17.38 9.47
C ASN A 288 12.67 -16.75 10.13
N PRO A 289 13.43 -17.49 10.94
CA PRO A 289 14.76 -17.04 11.39
C PRO A 289 15.65 -16.57 10.24
N ILE A 290 15.69 -17.33 9.13
CA ILE A 290 16.35 -16.96 7.87
C ILE A 290 15.25 -16.88 6.80
N GLY A 291 14.86 -15.67 6.41
CA GLY A 291 13.70 -15.40 5.54
C GLY A 291 13.97 -15.57 4.05
N GLY A 292 15.11 -15.09 3.56
CA GLY A 292 15.44 -15.11 2.13
C GLY A 292 16.00 -13.78 1.64
N ARG A 293 16.46 -13.77 0.39
CA ARG A 293 17.22 -12.67 -0.21
C ARG A 293 16.32 -11.46 -0.47
N SER A 294 16.85 -10.26 -0.27
CA SER A 294 16.14 -8.98 -0.46
C SER A 294 16.38 -8.43 -1.86
N ALA A 295 15.55 -7.49 -2.31
CA ALA A 295 15.79 -6.66 -3.49
C ALA A 295 15.93 -5.19 -3.09
N ILE A 296 16.80 -4.42 -3.76
CA ILE A 296 16.85 -2.96 -3.60
C ILE A 296 16.35 -2.34 -4.90
N ILE A 297 15.31 -1.50 -4.82
CA ILE A 297 14.65 -0.91 -5.99
C ILE A 297 14.69 0.61 -5.96
N LYS A 298 14.80 1.21 -7.14
CA LYS A 298 14.40 2.59 -7.42
C LYS A 298 12.93 2.59 -7.83
N LEU A 299 12.12 3.49 -7.26
CA LEU A 299 10.67 3.54 -7.45
C LEU A 299 10.24 4.11 -8.82
N LYS A 300 10.65 3.46 -9.92
CA LYS A 300 10.48 3.95 -11.30
C LYS A 300 9.06 3.70 -11.86
N TRP A 301 8.06 4.35 -11.29
CA TRP A 301 6.66 4.25 -11.75
C TRP A 301 6.48 4.69 -13.22
N GLY A 302 5.68 3.97 -14.01
CA GLY A 302 5.29 4.46 -15.34
C GLY A 302 5.80 3.63 -16.54
N GLY A 303 5.77 2.31 -16.44
CA GLY A 303 6.13 1.40 -17.55
C GLY A 303 7.58 0.92 -17.58
N TYR A 304 8.25 0.93 -16.43
CA TYR A 304 9.52 0.24 -16.23
C TYR A 304 9.27 -1.20 -15.76
N SER A 305 10.08 -2.15 -16.25
CA SER A 305 10.01 -3.53 -15.80
C SER A 305 10.59 -3.68 -14.38
N PRO A 306 10.29 -4.78 -13.67
CA PRO A 306 10.90 -5.09 -12.38
C PRO A 306 12.43 -5.02 -12.42
N GLU A 307 13.05 -5.53 -13.48
CA GLU A 307 14.51 -5.53 -13.65
C GLU A 307 15.07 -4.12 -13.84
N GLU A 308 14.31 -3.21 -14.47
CA GLU A 308 14.70 -1.80 -14.61
C GLU A 308 14.56 -1.01 -13.29
N MET A 309 13.73 -1.51 -12.35
CA MET A 309 13.56 -0.93 -11.01
C MET A 309 14.66 -1.40 -10.05
N ILE A 310 15.12 -2.65 -10.15
CA ILE A 310 16.19 -3.19 -9.31
C ILE A 310 17.50 -2.40 -9.55
N TYR A 311 18.22 -2.09 -8.46
CA TYR A 311 19.51 -1.42 -8.54
C TYR A 311 20.50 -2.25 -9.37
N SER A 312 21.11 -1.63 -10.38
CA SER A 312 22.23 -2.22 -11.12
C SER A 312 23.40 -2.51 -10.16
N ASP A 313 23.95 -3.72 -10.19
CA ASP A 313 25.01 -4.17 -9.29
C ASP A 313 24.66 -4.00 -7.80
N SER A 314 23.40 -4.29 -7.44
CA SER A 314 22.90 -4.15 -6.08
C SER A 314 23.76 -4.95 -5.07
N PRO A 315 24.14 -4.34 -3.94
CA PRO A 315 24.65 -5.09 -2.79
C PRO A 315 23.68 -6.22 -2.42
N LYS A 316 24.22 -7.40 -2.10
CA LYS A 316 23.43 -8.59 -1.76
C LYS A 316 22.96 -8.51 -0.32
N PHE A 317 21.67 -8.71 -0.09
CA PHE A 317 21.08 -8.74 1.25
C PHE A 317 20.25 -10.00 1.51
N ILE A 318 20.08 -10.33 2.78
CA ILE A 318 19.18 -11.39 3.25
C ILE A 318 18.47 -10.95 4.53
N LYS A 319 17.17 -11.26 4.60
CA LYS A 319 16.35 -10.99 5.77
C LYS A 319 16.53 -12.10 6.81
N PHE A 320 16.92 -11.71 8.02
CA PHE A 320 16.82 -12.54 9.21
C PHE A 320 15.69 -12.02 10.12
N ALA A 321 15.22 -12.84 11.06
CA ALA A 321 14.29 -12.38 12.08
C ALA A 321 14.47 -13.09 13.43
N LEU A 322 14.15 -12.34 14.49
CA LEU A 322 14.17 -12.76 15.89
C LEU A 322 12.76 -12.64 16.49
N GLY A 323 12.61 -12.94 17.78
CA GLY A 323 11.42 -12.56 18.54
C GLY A 323 10.27 -13.56 18.52
N GLU A 324 9.09 -13.05 18.89
CA GLU A 324 7.86 -13.82 19.02
C GLU A 324 7.38 -14.42 17.69
N ASN A 325 7.73 -13.80 16.56
CA ASN A 325 7.22 -14.16 15.24
C ASN A 325 7.83 -15.47 14.73
N VAL A 326 9.15 -15.60 14.80
CA VAL A 326 9.90 -16.71 14.20
C VAL A 326 9.75 -18.03 14.95
N LYS A 327 9.48 -17.97 16.25
CA LYS A 327 9.24 -19.18 17.06
C LYS A 327 7.87 -19.80 16.81
N GLN A 328 6.94 -19.08 16.19
CA GLN A 328 5.61 -19.56 15.79
C GLN A 328 4.83 -20.35 16.87
N SER A 329 5.14 -20.18 18.16
CA SER A 329 4.61 -21.05 19.23
C SER A 329 3.15 -20.80 19.60
N ARG A 330 2.51 -19.85 18.91
CA ARG A 330 1.09 -19.49 19.07
C ARG A 330 0.23 -20.00 17.92
N TYR A 331 0.81 -20.51 16.84
CA TYR A 331 0.06 -21.03 15.70
C TYR A 331 -0.50 -22.41 16.03
N GLN A 332 -1.78 -22.62 15.75
CA GLN A 332 -2.50 -23.84 16.11
C GLN A 332 -2.37 -24.97 15.06
N ASN A 333 -1.89 -24.65 13.86
CA ASN A 333 -1.81 -25.58 12.74
C ASN A 333 -0.35 -25.77 12.30
N GLY A 334 0.19 -26.96 12.57
CA GLY A 334 1.58 -27.32 12.26
C GLY A 334 2.55 -26.98 13.39
N VAL A 335 3.60 -27.79 13.55
CA VAL A 335 4.72 -27.53 14.47
C VAL A 335 6.00 -27.50 13.65
N ARG A 336 6.72 -26.39 13.71
CA ARG A 336 8.01 -26.18 13.05
C ARG A 336 9.06 -25.76 14.08
N PHE A 337 10.28 -26.28 13.97
CA PHE A 337 11.42 -25.77 14.74
C PHE A 337 11.84 -24.40 14.18
N PRO A 338 12.04 -23.36 15.01
CA PRO A 338 12.08 -23.36 16.47
C PRO A 338 10.73 -23.02 17.11
N GLN A 339 10.55 -23.39 18.39
CA GLN A 339 9.38 -23.04 19.21
C GLN A 339 9.73 -22.15 20.43
N THR A 340 11.01 -21.83 20.59
CA THR A 340 11.57 -21.04 21.70
C THR A 340 12.65 -20.11 21.18
N ARG A 341 13.00 -19.06 21.94
CA ARG A 341 14.13 -18.17 21.61
C ARG A 341 15.48 -18.90 21.58
N MET A 342 15.68 -19.90 22.46
CA MET A 342 16.86 -20.77 22.42
C MET A 342 16.91 -21.60 21.13
N GLY A 343 15.76 -22.06 20.65
CA GLY A 343 15.67 -22.73 19.36
C GLY A 343 16.06 -21.81 18.20
N VAL A 344 15.72 -20.52 18.27
CA VAL A 344 16.12 -19.53 17.24
C VAL A 344 17.64 -19.39 17.18
N GLU A 345 18.31 -19.26 18.32
CA GLU A 345 19.79 -19.28 18.39
C GLU A 345 20.36 -20.57 17.78
N GLN A 346 19.79 -21.72 18.13
CA GLN A 346 20.23 -23.01 17.60
C GLN A 346 20.03 -23.14 16.09
N VAL A 347 19.00 -22.51 15.50
CA VAL A 347 18.83 -22.45 14.04
C VAL A 347 20.05 -21.77 13.42
N PHE A 348 20.42 -20.57 13.89
CA PHE A 348 21.58 -19.87 13.33
C PHE A 348 22.88 -20.66 13.50
N GLU A 349 23.11 -21.23 14.69
CA GLU A 349 24.30 -22.06 14.96
C GLU A 349 24.40 -23.28 14.02
N ASP A 350 23.29 -23.99 13.79
CA ASP A 350 23.23 -25.13 12.87
C ASP A 350 23.55 -24.70 11.43
N TYR A 351 22.87 -23.66 10.94
CA TYR A 351 22.98 -23.21 9.57
C TYR A 351 24.38 -22.69 9.21
N PHE A 352 25.01 -21.90 10.09
CA PHE A 352 26.37 -21.43 9.84
C PHE A 352 27.41 -22.55 9.97
N THR A 353 27.20 -23.53 10.85
CA THR A 353 28.06 -24.72 10.91
C THR A 353 27.96 -25.54 9.63
N ARG A 354 26.73 -25.80 9.15
CA ARG A 354 26.47 -26.51 7.89
C ARG A 354 27.05 -25.79 6.68
N ALA A 355 26.97 -24.46 6.62
CA ALA A 355 27.56 -23.68 5.54
C ALA A 355 29.09 -23.83 5.47
N ARG A 356 29.77 -23.88 6.63
CA ARG A 356 31.22 -24.17 6.69
C ARG A 356 31.55 -25.59 6.22
N GLU A 357 30.80 -26.59 6.68
CA GLU A 357 30.98 -27.98 6.22
C GLU A 357 30.72 -28.12 4.71
N TYR A 358 29.73 -27.40 4.20
CA TYR A 358 29.44 -27.30 2.77
C TYR A 358 30.63 -26.68 2.02
N ALA A 359 31.21 -25.58 2.50
CA ALA A 359 32.42 -24.99 1.94
C ALA A 359 33.59 -25.99 1.91
N ASP A 360 33.84 -26.71 3.01
CA ASP A 360 34.86 -27.75 3.10
C ASP A 360 34.62 -28.93 2.16
N SER A 361 33.37 -29.12 1.70
CA SER A 361 33.01 -30.17 0.76
C SER A 361 33.23 -29.79 -0.71
N LYS A 362 33.34 -28.49 -1.03
CA LYS A 362 33.57 -27.99 -2.40
C LYS A 362 34.86 -28.60 -2.97
N GLY A 363 34.80 -29.07 -4.22
CA GLY A 363 35.94 -29.70 -4.91
C GLY A 363 36.18 -31.19 -4.57
N LYS A 364 35.43 -31.79 -3.62
CA LYS A 364 35.49 -33.23 -3.37
C LYS A 364 34.70 -34.01 -4.42
N LYS A 365 35.07 -35.28 -4.67
CA LYS A 365 34.51 -36.15 -5.72
C LYS A 365 32.97 -36.30 -5.68
N ASN A 366 32.36 -36.21 -4.49
CA ASN A 366 30.91 -36.36 -4.29
C ASN A 366 30.24 -35.05 -3.85
N PHE A 367 30.78 -33.90 -4.26
CA PHE A 367 30.19 -32.60 -3.95
C PHE A 367 28.76 -32.49 -4.54
N ARG A 368 27.79 -32.10 -3.68
CA ARG A 368 26.42 -31.76 -4.08
C ARG A 368 26.24 -30.26 -3.85
N TYR A 369 25.92 -29.53 -4.91
CA TYR A 369 25.54 -28.13 -4.81
C TYR A 369 24.25 -27.96 -4.00
N ASP A 370 24.22 -26.97 -3.12
CA ASP A 370 23.09 -26.63 -2.27
C ASP A 370 22.95 -25.10 -2.23
N GLU A 371 21.91 -24.58 -2.89
CA GLU A 371 21.68 -23.13 -3.02
C GLU A 371 21.48 -22.45 -1.65
N GLU A 372 20.79 -23.12 -0.71
CA GLU A 372 20.58 -22.58 0.64
C GLU A 372 21.92 -22.39 1.34
N MET A 373 22.81 -23.39 1.25
CA MET A 373 24.14 -23.30 1.87
C MET A 373 25.07 -22.34 1.13
N GLU A 374 24.96 -22.22 -0.20
CA GLU A 374 25.71 -21.24 -0.99
C GLU A 374 25.39 -19.81 -0.51
N VAL A 375 24.10 -19.48 -0.38
CA VAL A 375 23.65 -18.16 0.09
C VAL A 375 24.11 -17.86 1.52
N ILE A 376 24.09 -18.86 2.41
CA ILE A 376 24.56 -18.67 3.80
C ILE A 376 26.08 -18.55 3.85
N LEU A 377 26.80 -19.26 2.99
CA LEU A 377 28.25 -19.13 2.85
C LEU A 377 28.66 -17.73 2.40
N GLU A 378 27.92 -17.09 1.47
CA GLU A 378 28.16 -15.70 1.07
C GLU A 378 28.14 -14.72 2.26
N ILE A 379 27.40 -15.03 3.34
CA ILE A 379 27.40 -14.22 4.57
C ILE A 379 28.74 -14.37 5.30
N LEU A 380 29.24 -15.60 5.44
CA LEU A 380 30.52 -15.90 6.08
C LEU A 380 31.70 -15.29 5.30
N GLU A 381 31.55 -15.16 3.99
CA GLU A 381 32.54 -14.58 3.08
C GLU A 381 32.39 -13.05 2.95
N SER A 382 31.46 -12.44 3.69
CA SER A 382 31.15 -10.99 3.65
C SER A 382 30.70 -10.48 2.28
N GLU A 383 30.14 -11.36 1.44
CA GLU A 383 29.54 -11.02 0.14
C GLU A 383 28.05 -10.69 0.26
N ARG A 384 27.38 -11.15 1.32
CA ARG A 384 25.95 -10.91 1.58
C ARG A 384 25.70 -10.36 2.98
N PHE A 385 24.98 -9.24 3.03
CA PHE A 385 24.68 -8.51 4.26
C PHE A 385 23.37 -8.96 4.91
N VAL A 386 23.35 -9.02 6.25
CA VAL A 386 22.18 -9.44 7.01
C VAL A 386 21.40 -8.22 7.53
N SER A 387 20.15 -8.08 7.09
CA SER A 387 19.16 -7.19 7.70
C SER A 387 18.26 -8.03 8.62
N CYS A 388 18.25 -7.75 9.92
CA CYS A 388 17.61 -8.61 10.91
C CYS A 388 16.46 -7.90 11.65
N HIS A 389 15.24 -8.40 11.49
CA HIS A 389 14.10 -8.01 12.31
C HIS A 389 14.36 -8.33 13.79
N SER A 390 14.28 -7.31 14.64
CA SER A 390 14.59 -7.46 16.07
C SER A 390 13.80 -6.47 16.94
N TYR A 391 13.60 -6.82 18.21
CA TYR A 391 12.96 -5.92 19.18
C TYR A 391 13.73 -5.84 20.49
N VAL A 392 13.95 -6.98 21.15
CA VAL A 392 14.47 -7.03 22.52
C VAL A 392 15.99 -7.19 22.59
N GLN A 393 16.60 -6.54 23.58
CA GLN A 393 18.04 -6.49 23.80
C GLN A 393 18.69 -7.87 23.93
N THR A 394 17.97 -8.85 24.49
CA THR A 394 18.52 -10.19 24.75
C THR A 394 18.78 -10.95 23.45
N GLU A 395 17.89 -10.82 22.47
CA GLU A 395 18.04 -11.48 21.17
C GLU A 395 18.98 -10.71 20.25
N ILE A 396 18.98 -9.37 20.32
CA ILE A 396 19.97 -8.51 19.63
C ILE A 396 21.40 -8.90 20.08
N ASN A 397 21.62 -8.97 21.39
CA ASN A 397 22.91 -9.36 21.96
C ASN A 397 23.28 -10.82 21.64
N MET A 398 22.30 -11.72 21.58
CA MET A 398 22.54 -13.11 21.18
C MET A 398 23.03 -13.19 19.73
N LEU A 399 22.33 -12.54 18.78
CA LEU A 399 22.68 -12.66 17.37
C LEU A 399 24.03 -12.00 17.06
N MET A 400 24.38 -10.88 17.70
CA MET A 400 25.72 -10.29 17.58
C MET A 400 26.83 -11.28 17.98
N LYS A 401 26.63 -12.01 19.09
CA LYS A 401 27.60 -13.03 19.57
C LYS A 401 27.68 -14.24 18.65
N VAL A 402 26.54 -14.69 18.11
CA VAL A 402 26.53 -15.77 17.09
C VAL A 402 27.31 -15.34 15.85
N ALA A 403 27.08 -14.11 15.37
CA ALA A 403 27.81 -13.57 14.22
C ALA A 403 29.32 -13.51 14.47
N GLU A 404 29.74 -12.96 15.61
CA GLU A 404 31.15 -12.89 16.02
C GLU A 404 31.81 -14.26 16.13
N LYS A 405 31.11 -15.24 16.74
CA LYS A 405 31.58 -16.63 16.84
C LYS A 405 31.79 -17.25 15.45
N HIS A 406 30.92 -16.91 14.50
CA HIS A 406 30.99 -17.41 13.13
C HIS A 406 31.87 -16.54 12.21
N GLY A 407 32.48 -15.47 12.73
CA GLY A 407 33.47 -14.66 12.02
C GLY A 407 32.90 -13.62 11.05
N PHE A 408 31.62 -13.25 11.20
CA PHE A 408 30.99 -12.20 10.40
C PHE A 408 30.31 -11.14 11.29
N ARG A 409 29.78 -10.08 10.69
CA ARG A 409 29.06 -9.00 11.41
C ARG A 409 27.63 -8.85 10.88
N ILE A 410 26.71 -8.51 11.76
CA ILE A 410 25.35 -8.11 11.37
C ILE A 410 25.41 -6.71 10.77
N ASN A 411 24.73 -6.50 9.64
CA ASN A 411 24.73 -5.22 8.96
C ASN A 411 23.75 -4.23 9.59
N THR A 412 22.48 -4.64 9.69
CA THR A 412 21.41 -3.80 10.23
C THR A 412 20.48 -4.63 11.10
N PHE A 413 20.13 -4.12 12.27
CA PHE A 413 18.95 -4.55 13.00
C PHE A 413 17.77 -3.62 12.65
N THR A 414 16.67 -4.20 12.15
CA THR A 414 15.45 -3.47 11.79
C THR A 414 14.40 -3.54 12.90
N HIS A 415 13.55 -2.52 12.96
CA HIS A 415 12.65 -2.15 14.06
C HIS A 415 13.35 -1.82 15.39
N ILE A 416 14.21 -2.72 15.87
CA ILE A 416 15.16 -2.58 16.99
C ILE A 416 14.71 -1.68 18.15
N LEU A 417 13.50 -1.92 18.67
CA LEU A 417 12.87 -1.01 19.64
C LEU A 417 13.59 -0.90 20.99
N GLU A 418 14.44 -1.87 21.35
CA GLU A 418 15.36 -1.79 22.49
C GLU A 418 16.82 -1.50 22.10
N GLY A 419 17.06 -0.97 20.90
CA GLY A 419 18.40 -0.61 20.42
C GLY A 419 19.14 0.35 21.35
N TYR A 420 18.43 1.29 21.96
CA TYR A 420 18.94 2.21 22.98
C TYR A 420 19.59 1.52 24.18
N LYS A 421 19.16 0.30 24.52
CA LYS A 421 19.75 -0.48 25.61
C LYS A 421 21.09 -1.10 25.21
N MET A 422 21.32 -1.30 23.91
CA MET A 422 22.47 -2.00 23.34
C MET A 422 23.38 -1.11 22.48
N ALA A 423 23.13 0.20 22.42
CA ALA A 423 23.79 1.11 21.48
C ALA A 423 25.34 1.11 21.60
N ASP A 424 25.86 0.94 22.81
CA ASP A 424 27.30 0.78 23.09
C ASP A 424 27.88 -0.46 22.38
N LYS A 425 27.22 -1.61 22.55
CA LYS A 425 27.62 -2.90 21.97
C LYS A 425 27.41 -2.91 20.45
N MET A 426 26.33 -2.28 19.98
CA MET A 426 26.10 -2.10 18.55
C MET A 426 27.23 -1.30 17.90
N LYS A 427 27.70 -0.23 18.56
CA LYS A 427 28.82 0.57 18.07
C LYS A 427 30.11 -0.24 17.98
N GLU A 428 30.41 -1.06 19.00
CA GLU A 428 31.58 -1.95 19.01
C GLU A 428 31.48 -3.03 17.92
N HIS A 429 30.31 -3.64 17.78
CA HIS A 429 30.02 -4.62 16.74
C HIS A 429 29.99 -4.00 15.33
N GLY A 430 29.75 -2.69 15.21
CA GLY A 430 29.65 -1.99 13.93
C GLY A 430 28.34 -2.22 13.16
N VAL A 431 27.31 -2.75 13.84
CA VAL A 431 25.96 -2.92 13.26
C VAL A 431 25.19 -1.59 13.28
N GLY A 432 24.42 -1.34 12.23
CA GLY A 432 23.47 -0.24 12.17
C GLY A 432 22.13 -0.54 12.83
N GLY A 433 21.35 0.50 13.13
CA GLY A 433 20.01 0.36 13.71
C GLY A 433 18.98 1.11 12.88
N SER A 434 17.98 0.42 12.38
CA SER A 434 16.83 1.03 11.71
C SER A 434 15.58 0.78 12.55
N THR A 435 14.92 1.84 13.00
CA THR A 435 13.88 1.73 14.03
C THR A 435 12.59 2.44 13.66
N PHE A 436 11.52 2.12 14.38
CA PHE A 436 10.32 2.95 14.36
C PHE A 436 10.49 4.16 15.27
N SER A 437 9.92 5.28 14.87
CA SER A 437 9.93 6.49 15.70
C SER A 437 8.95 6.40 16.88
N ASP A 438 7.74 5.86 16.65
CA ASP A 438 6.67 5.75 17.65
C ASP A 438 5.69 4.56 17.50
N TRP A 439 6.03 3.54 16.70
CA TRP A 439 5.16 2.38 16.49
C TRP A 439 5.50 1.18 17.40
N TRP A 440 4.73 0.98 18.47
CA TRP A 440 4.94 -0.10 19.45
C TRP A 440 3.68 -0.45 20.28
N ALA A 441 3.84 -1.20 21.39
CA ALA A 441 2.81 -1.65 22.33
C ALA A 441 1.71 -2.59 21.77
N TYR A 442 1.93 -3.22 20.61
CA TYR A 442 1.01 -4.22 20.04
C TYR A 442 1.41 -5.68 20.35
N LYS A 443 2.60 -5.90 20.93
CA LYS A 443 3.12 -7.20 21.43
C LYS A 443 3.91 -6.96 22.72
N TYR A 444 4.19 -8.05 23.46
CA TYR A 444 4.93 -7.94 24.71
C TYR A 444 6.40 -7.53 24.47
N GLU A 445 7.03 -8.06 23.42
CA GLU A 445 8.42 -7.73 23.04
C GLU A 445 8.65 -6.27 22.62
N VAL A 446 7.59 -5.47 22.49
CA VAL A 446 7.66 -4.04 22.10
C VAL A 446 7.18 -3.10 23.20
N ASN A 447 7.04 -3.58 24.45
CA ASN A 447 6.51 -2.79 25.56
C ASN A 447 7.48 -1.70 26.07
N ASP A 448 8.79 -1.94 26.00
CA ASP A 448 9.84 -1.05 26.51
C ASP A 448 10.35 -0.06 25.46
N ALA A 449 9.64 0.06 24.34
CA ALA A 449 9.96 1.00 23.28
C ALA A 449 9.77 2.45 23.75
N ILE A 450 10.67 3.33 23.32
CA ILE A 450 10.64 4.76 23.68
C ILE A 450 10.92 5.62 22.45
N PRO A 451 10.36 6.84 22.37
CA PRO A 451 10.57 7.73 21.22
C PRO A 451 12.02 8.25 21.11
N TYR A 452 12.82 8.06 22.16
CA TYR A 452 14.23 8.45 22.21
C TYR A 452 15.16 7.41 21.60
N ASN A 453 14.65 6.26 21.14
CA ASN A 453 15.48 5.12 20.71
C ASN A 453 16.50 5.52 19.63
N ALA A 454 16.02 6.13 18.54
CA ALA A 454 16.88 6.59 17.45
C ALA A 454 17.92 7.63 17.92
N ALA A 455 17.50 8.59 18.75
CA ALA A 455 18.38 9.64 19.24
C ALA A 455 19.50 9.10 20.15
N ILE A 456 19.19 8.12 21.01
CA ILE A 456 20.18 7.47 21.87
C ILE A 456 21.18 6.68 21.03
N MET A 457 20.71 5.86 20.08
CA MET A 457 21.59 5.13 19.16
C MET A 457 22.52 6.07 18.38
N HIS A 458 21.96 7.13 17.79
CA HIS A 458 22.70 8.17 17.08
C HIS A 458 23.76 8.83 17.98
N SER A 459 23.41 9.17 19.23
CA SER A 459 24.34 9.79 20.17
C SER A 459 25.55 8.91 20.55
N GLN A 460 25.39 7.58 20.45
CA GLN A 460 26.48 6.61 20.64
C GLN A 460 27.28 6.36 19.35
N GLY A 461 26.94 7.04 18.26
CA GLY A 461 27.61 6.93 16.97
C GLY A 461 27.23 5.68 16.16
N VAL A 462 26.11 5.03 16.48
CA VAL A 462 25.50 4.00 15.63
C VAL A 462 24.94 4.66 14.37
N VAL A 463 25.10 4.03 13.21
CA VAL A 463 24.42 4.50 11.99
C VAL A 463 22.93 4.20 12.16
N THR A 464 22.14 5.25 12.38
CA THR A 464 20.72 5.13 12.74
C THR A 464 19.80 5.56 11.61
N ALA A 465 18.84 4.72 11.27
CA ALA A 465 17.79 5.00 10.29
C ALA A 465 16.39 4.87 10.91
N ILE A 466 15.39 5.38 10.19
CA ILE A 466 13.97 5.16 10.46
C ILE A 466 13.35 4.45 9.27
N ASN A 467 12.65 3.35 9.51
CA ASN A 467 11.98 2.56 8.48
C ASN A 467 10.46 2.54 8.65
N SER A 468 9.75 2.16 7.58
CA SER A 468 8.29 2.21 7.57
C SER A 468 7.62 0.92 8.02
N ASP A 469 8.03 -0.24 7.48
CA ASP A 469 7.31 -1.54 7.57
C ASP A 469 5.84 -1.50 7.06
N ASP A 470 5.35 -0.36 6.56
CA ASP A 470 3.96 -0.10 6.21
C ASP A 470 3.84 0.92 5.07
N ALA A 471 2.94 0.64 4.12
CA ALA A 471 2.75 1.44 2.90
C ALA A 471 2.08 2.82 3.10
N GLU A 472 1.49 3.07 4.27
CA GLU A 472 1.03 4.41 4.65
C GLU A 472 2.12 5.18 5.40
N MET A 473 2.91 4.51 6.24
CA MET A 473 4.03 5.13 6.94
C MET A 473 5.18 5.50 6.01
N SER A 474 5.45 4.69 4.97
CA SER A 474 6.53 4.89 3.99
C SER A 474 6.49 6.28 3.36
N ARG A 475 5.31 6.73 2.91
CA ARG A 475 5.11 8.08 2.35
C ARG A 475 5.15 9.22 3.38
N ARG A 476 5.39 8.91 4.66
CA ARG A 476 5.45 9.86 5.79
C ARG A 476 6.78 9.78 6.55
N LEU A 477 7.79 9.08 6.02
CA LEU A 477 9.09 8.95 6.68
C LEU A 477 9.76 10.30 7.02
N ASN A 478 9.48 11.37 6.28
CA ASN A 478 9.90 12.72 6.64
C ASN A 478 9.34 13.19 8.00
N GLN A 479 8.09 12.86 8.30
CA GLN A 479 7.45 13.15 9.59
C GLN A 479 7.96 12.21 10.68
N GLU A 480 8.26 10.95 10.33
CA GLU A 480 8.87 9.99 11.25
C GLU A 480 10.26 10.46 11.70
N ALA A 481 11.08 10.98 10.78
CA ALA A 481 12.36 11.61 11.08
C ALA A 481 12.21 12.83 11.99
N ALA A 482 11.21 13.68 11.76
CA ALA A 482 10.96 14.90 12.54
C ALA A 482 10.70 14.63 14.03
N LYS A 483 10.18 13.44 14.37
CA LYS A 483 9.97 13.04 15.77
C LYS A 483 11.28 12.93 16.55
N ALA A 484 12.41 12.62 15.90
CA ALA A 484 13.72 12.63 16.55
C ALA A 484 14.16 14.04 16.98
N VAL A 485 13.76 15.08 16.23
CA VAL A 485 13.93 16.49 16.63
C VAL A 485 13.08 16.77 17.87
N LYS A 486 11.81 16.37 17.83
CA LYS A 486 10.84 16.64 18.90
C LYS A 486 11.21 15.98 20.24
N TYR A 487 11.53 14.69 20.21
CA TYR A 487 11.78 13.90 21.41
C TYR A 487 13.26 13.88 21.77
N GLY A 488 14.13 13.63 20.80
CA GLY A 488 15.55 13.36 21.03
C GLY A 488 16.48 14.57 20.98
N ASN A 489 15.96 15.78 20.69
CA ASN A 489 16.77 16.98 20.45
C ASN A 489 17.88 16.75 19.38
N VAL A 490 17.58 15.91 18.39
CA VAL A 490 18.43 15.71 17.22
C VAL A 490 18.32 16.94 16.33
N SER A 491 19.44 17.40 15.74
CA SER A 491 19.41 18.51 14.79
C SER A 491 18.54 18.16 13.58
N GLU A 492 17.90 19.14 12.93
CA GLU A 492 17.09 18.87 11.74
C GLU A 492 17.93 18.21 10.63
N GLU A 493 19.19 18.62 10.46
CA GLU A 493 20.10 18.03 9.48
C GLU A 493 20.37 16.55 9.78
N ASP A 494 20.63 16.19 11.05
CA ASP A 494 20.85 14.78 11.41
C ASP A 494 19.57 13.96 11.38
N ALA A 495 18.43 14.54 11.75
CA ALA A 495 17.14 13.89 11.64
C ALA A 495 16.83 13.55 10.18
N TRP A 496 17.10 14.47 9.25
CA TRP A 496 16.92 14.21 7.82
C TRP A 496 17.79 13.04 7.32
N LYS A 497 19.03 12.91 7.83
CA LYS A 497 19.92 11.77 7.52
C LYS A 497 19.30 10.41 7.90
N PHE A 498 18.42 10.35 8.91
CA PHE A 498 17.81 9.08 9.34
C PHE A 498 16.93 8.43 8.27
N VAL A 499 16.46 9.19 7.27
CA VAL A 499 15.63 8.68 6.18
C VAL A 499 16.26 8.88 4.81
N THR A 500 17.54 9.27 4.76
CA THR A 500 18.28 9.54 3.51
C THR A 500 19.69 8.96 3.56
N LEU A 501 20.67 9.69 4.10
CA LEU A 501 22.07 9.27 4.06
C LEU A 501 22.36 8.02 4.90
N ASN A 502 21.73 7.88 6.06
CA ASN A 502 21.98 6.73 6.94
C ASN A 502 21.44 5.44 6.33
N PRO A 503 20.17 5.34 5.86
CA PRO A 503 19.73 4.16 5.12
C PRO A 503 20.55 3.91 3.85
N ALA A 504 21.03 4.94 3.14
CA ALA A 504 21.97 4.74 2.01
C ALA A 504 23.26 4.02 2.45
N LYS A 505 23.82 4.40 3.61
CA LYS A 505 25.01 3.75 4.18
C LYS A 505 24.72 2.32 4.63
N LEU A 506 23.57 2.09 5.27
CA LEU A 506 23.16 0.75 5.69
C LEU A 506 22.97 -0.18 4.50
N LEU A 507 22.53 0.34 3.36
CA LEU A 507 22.34 -0.40 2.12
C LEU A 507 23.58 -0.43 1.22
N HIS A 508 24.70 0.21 1.61
CA HIS A 508 25.94 0.33 0.81
C HIS A 508 25.73 0.96 -0.58
N ILE A 509 24.86 1.98 -0.65
CA ILE A 509 24.57 2.76 -1.87
C ILE A 509 24.80 4.27 -1.68
N ASP A 510 25.51 4.66 -0.60
CA ASP A 510 25.77 6.05 -0.25
C ASP A 510 26.85 6.72 -1.12
N ASP A 511 27.54 5.98 -1.97
CA ASP A 511 28.36 6.54 -3.06
C ASP A 511 27.46 7.10 -4.19
N ARG A 512 26.28 6.53 -4.39
CA ARG A 512 25.33 6.88 -5.45
C ARG A 512 24.25 7.87 -5.03
N THR A 513 23.67 7.69 -3.84
CA THR A 513 22.46 8.44 -3.42
C THR A 513 22.51 8.85 -1.93
N GLY A 514 21.39 9.32 -1.37
CA GLY A 514 21.23 9.69 0.04
C GLY A 514 21.78 11.07 0.44
N SER A 515 22.40 11.81 -0.49
CA SER A 515 22.86 13.18 -0.28
C SER A 515 22.91 13.96 -1.60
N ILE A 516 22.90 15.30 -1.54
CA ILE A 516 23.06 16.15 -2.73
C ILE A 516 24.52 16.52 -2.89
N LYS A 517 25.20 15.83 -3.81
CA LYS A 517 26.62 16.05 -4.13
C LYS A 517 26.86 15.87 -5.63
N THR A 518 27.73 16.69 -6.22
CA THR A 518 28.09 16.54 -7.63
C THR A 518 28.59 15.12 -7.94
N GLY A 519 28.06 14.53 -9.01
CA GLY A 519 28.39 13.17 -9.46
C GLY A 519 27.45 12.07 -8.95
N LYS A 520 26.66 12.33 -7.89
CA LYS A 520 25.64 11.40 -7.41
C LYS A 520 24.43 11.32 -8.34
N ASP A 521 23.68 10.23 -8.23
CA ASP A 521 22.39 10.03 -8.90
C ASP A 521 21.48 11.20 -8.56
N ALA A 522 20.76 11.72 -9.56
CA ALA A 522 19.79 12.79 -9.34
C ALA A 522 18.46 12.22 -8.80
N ASP A 523 18.54 11.69 -7.59
CA ASP A 523 17.39 11.24 -6.79
C ASP A 523 17.01 12.39 -5.84
N LEU A 524 16.09 13.26 -6.28
CA LEU A 524 15.83 14.55 -5.66
C LEU A 524 14.35 14.77 -5.38
N VAL A 525 14.05 15.49 -4.30
CA VAL A 525 12.68 15.91 -3.95
C VAL A 525 12.64 17.40 -3.73
N LEU A 526 11.73 18.07 -4.44
CA LEU A 526 11.39 19.47 -4.20
C LEU A 526 10.17 19.53 -3.27
N TRP A 527 10.34 20.13 -2.11
CA TRP A 527 9.32 20.28 -1.07
C TRP A 527 8.77 21.70 -1.06
N SER A 528 7.47 21.82 -0.78
CA SER A 528 6.79 23.11 -0.64
C SER A 528 7.26 23.95 0.55
N ASP A 529 7.89 23.32 1.55
CA ASP A 529 8.37 23.92 2.80
C ASP A 529 9.46 23.00 3.43
N ASN A 530 9.94 23.28 4.65
CA ASN A 530 10.88 22.43 5.37
C ASN A 530 10.40 20.97 5.38
N PRO A 531 11.19 20.00 4.88
CA PRO A 531 10.76 18.61 4.70
C PRO A 531 10.33 17.92 5.99
N LEU A 532 10.81 18.36 7.16
CA LEU A 532 10.42 17.80 8.46
C LEU A 532 9.08 18.35 9.00
N SER A 533 8.48 19.33 8.31
CA SER A 533 7.18 19.88 8.69
C SER A 533 6.02 18.94 8.31
N VAL A 534 5.01 18.84 9.18
CA VAL A 534 3.76 18.12 8.89
C VAL A 534 2.94 18.76 7.77
N THR A 535 3.20 20.03 7.44
CA THR A 535 2.54 20.76 6.33
C THR A 535 3.31 20.68 5.02
N ALA A 536 4.54 20.18 5.02
CA ALA A 536 5.33 20.05 3.81
C ALA A 536 4.74 18.96 2.89
N THR A 537 4.72 19.27 1.60
CA THR A 537 4.31 18.33 0.55
C THR A 537 5.42 18.24 -0.49
N ALA A 538 5.72 17.03 -0.95
CA ALA A 538 6.55 16.85 -2.12
C ALA A 538 5.81 17.43 -3.33
N GLU A 539 6.45 18.32 -4.06
CA GLU A 539 5.93 18.90 -5.30
C GLU A 539 6.46 18.17 -6.52
N VAL A 540 7.73 17.74 -6.46
CA VAL A 540 8.41 16.99 -7.52
C VAL A 540 9.27 15.93 -6.86
N THR A 541 9.16 14.68 -7.31
CA THR A 541 10.07 13.59 -6.95
C THR A 541 10.73 13.04 -8.21
N MET A 542 12.05 13.04 -8.18
CA MET A 542 12.93 12.70 -9.30
C MET A 542 13.81 11.52 -8.93
N ILE A 543 14.05 10.64 -9.89
CA ILE A 543 14.97 9.51 -9.77
C ILE A 543 15.80 9.45 -11.05
N ASP A 544 17.13 9.34 -10.96
CA ASP A 544 18.04 9.31 -12.11
C ASP A 544 17.76 10.45 -13.12
N GLY A 545 17.37 11.65 -12.66
CA GLY A 545 17.04 12.78 -13.54
C GLY A 545 15.68 12.71 -14.25
N ILE A 546 14.83 11.75 -13.90
CA ILE A 546 13.50 11.52 -14.47
C ILE A 546 12.43 11.94 -13.44
N VAL A 547 11.43 12.72 -13.85
CA VAL A 547 10.34 13.16 -12.96
C VAL A 547 9.22 12.11 -12.86
N PHE A 548 9.26 11.34 -11.78
CA PHE A 548 8.31 10.26 -11.50
C PHE A 548 7.07 10.72 -10.74
N PHE A 549 7.16 11.81 -9.99
CA PHE A 549 6.00 12.49 -9.40
C PHE A 549 6.07 14.00 -9.62
N ASP A 550 4.92 14.59 -9.96
CA ASP A 550 4.69 16.02 -10.09
C ASP A 550 3.28 16.30 -9.57
N LYS A 551 3.17 17.17 -8.58
CA LYS A 551 1.90 17.43 -7.86
C LYS A 551 0.78 17.94 -8.77
N GLU A 552 1.11 18.76 -9.77
CA GLU A 552 0.11 19.25 -10.73
C GLU A 552 -0.34 18.14 -11.68
N ARG A 553 0.58 17.24 -12.07
CA ARG A 553 0.22 16.02 -12.81
C ARG A 553 -0.67 15.10 -11.98
N ASP A 554 -0.37 14.93 -10.70
CA ASP A 554 -1.16 14.11 -9.78
C ASP A 554 -2.60 14.62 -9.64
N LEU A 555 -2.80 15.93 -9.48
CA LEU A 555 -4.13 16.54 -9.42
C LEU A 555 -4.95 16.25 -10.70
N ARG A 556 -4.30 16.30 -11.86
CA ARG A 556 -4.95 15.92 -13.14
C ARG A 556 -5.29 14.43 -13.19
N PHE A 557 -4.40 13.55 -12.72
CA PHE A 557 -4.68 12.12 -12.64
C PHE A 557 -5.88 11.81 -11.73
N ARG A 558 -6.00 12.47 -10.58
CA ARG A 558 -7.14 12.26 -9.68
C ARG A 558 -8.48 12.60 -10.35
N GLU A 559 -8.54 13.68 -11.12
CA GLU A 559 -9.76 14.03 -11.85
C GLU A 559 -10.05 13.02 -12.97
N SER A 560 -9.04 12.63 -13.76
CA SER A 560 -9.24 11.65 -14.84
C SER A 560 -9.65 10.27 -14.31
N ILE A 561 -9.06 9.82 -13.19
CA ILE A 561 -9.43 8.56 -12.52
C ILE A 561 -10.87 8.61 -12.02
N LYS A 562 -11.30 9.75 -11.47
CA LYS A 562 -12.68 9.95 -11.01
C LYS A 562 -13.67 9.87 -12.19
N GLU A 563 -13.35 10.52 -13.31
CA GLU A 563 -14.14 10.46 -14.54
C GLU A 563 -14.20 9.04 -15.11
N GLU A 564 -13.06 8.37 -15.25
CA GLU A 564 -12.97 6.99 -15.76
C GLU A 564 -13.75 6.03 -14.87
N ARG A 565 -13.57 6.09 -13.55
CA ARG A 565 -14.32 5.28 -12.59
C ARG A 565 -15.82 5.47 -12.77
N GLN A 566 -16.28 6.71 -12.94
CA GLN A 566 -17.70 7.00 -13.13
C GLN A 566 -18.21 6.42 -14.46
N GLN A 567 -17.43 6.55 -15.53
CA GLN A 567 -17.74 5.92 -16.83
C GLN A 567 -17.88 4.40 -16.69
N LEU A 568 -16.94 3.72 -16.02
CA LEU A 568 -16.97 2.27 -15.84
C LEU A 568 -18.18 1.81 -15.01
N ILE A 569 -18.53 2.55 -13.95
CA ILE A 569 -19.75 2.27 -13.16
C ILE A 569 -20.99 2.37 -14.04
N ASN A 570 -21.09 3.44 -14.83
CA ASN A 570 -22.17 3.68 -15.77
C ASN A 570 -22.29 2.53 -16.79
N GLU A 571 -21.17 2.07 -17.36
CA GLU A 571 -21.12 0.93 -18.28
C GLU A 571 -21.52 -0.39 -17.60
N MET A 572 -21.06 -0.65 -16.38
CA MET A 572 -21.45 -1.83 -15.59
C MET A 572 -22.95 -1.87 -15.31
N ILE A 573 -23.55 -0.72 -14.95
CA ILE A 573 -24.99 -0.58 -14.73
C ILE A 573 -25.75 -0.86 -16.03
N ALA A 574 -25.34 -0.24 -17.14
CA ALA A 574 -25.95 -0.44 -18.45
C ALA A 574 -25.86 -1.93 -18.89
N ALA A 575 -24.73 -2.59 -18.67
CA ALA A 575 -24.54 -4.01 -18.98
C ALA A 575 -25.46 -4.91 -18.13
N LYS A 576 -25.61 -4.65 -16.83
CA LYS A 576 -26.53 -5.36 -15.93
C LYS A 576 -27.99 -5.13 -16.32
N ASN A 577 -28.33 -3.95 -16.83
CA ASN A 577 -29.69 -3.63 -17.29
C ASN A 577 -30.07 -4.38 -18.57
N LYS A 578 -29.10 -4.76 -19.40
CA LYS A 578 -29.34 -5.41 -20.70
C LYS A 578 -29.38 -6.94 -20.68
N GLY A 579 -29.25 -7.59 -19.52
CA GLY A 579 -29.28 -9.06 -19.39
C GLY A 579 -28.07 -9.75 -20.03
N SER A 580 -26.92 -9.07 -20.05
CA SER A 580 -25.71 -9.56 -20.72
C SER A 580 -25.14 -10.83 -20.06
N LYS A 581 -24.72 -11.81 -20.88
CA LYS A 581 -24.17 -13.10 -20.45
C LYS A 581 -22.91 -12.92 -19.58
N HIS A 582 -22.75 -13.83 -18.60
CA HIS A 582 -21.71 -13.87 -17.55
C HIS A 582 -20.27 -13.49 -17.98
N LYS A 583 -19.82 -13.83 -19.20
CA LYS A 583 -18.46 -13.52 -19.67
C LYS A 583 -18.16 -12.02 -19.80
N SER A 584 -19.15 -11.19 -20.15
CA SER A 584 -18.91 -9.74 -20.32
C SER A 584 -18.75 -9.00 -18.99
N GLN A 585 -19.36 -9.51 -17.91
CA GLN A 585 -19.27 -8.93 -16.58
C GLN A 585 -17.88 -9.12 -15.96
N ASN A 586 -17.22 -10.26 -16.22
CA ASN A 586 -15.87 -10.52 -15.69
C ASN A 586 -14.80 -9.58 -16.26
N ASN A 587 -14.88 -9.19 -17.53
CA ASN A 587 -13.92 -8.27 -18.14
C ASN A 587 -14.11 -6.82 -17.63
N LEU A 588 -15.37 -6.39 -17.46
CA LEU A 588 -15.68 -5.09 -16.84
C LEU A 588 -15.28 -5.05 -15.37
N LEU A 589 -15.42 -6.15 -14.64
CA LEU A 589 -14.98 -6.25 -13.24
C LEU A 589 -13.44 -6.16 -13.13
N LYS A 590 -12.69 -6.77 -14.07
CA LYS A 590 -11.23 -6.63 -14.13
C LYS A 590 -10.80 -5.19 -14.40
N LEU A 591 -11.46 -4.51 -15.35
CA LEU A 591 -11.20 -3.10 -15.64
C LEU A 591 -11.59 -2.18 -14.46
N PHE A 592 -12.67 -2.51 -13.76
CA PHE A 592 -13.08 -1.76 -12.56
C PHE A 592 -12.09 -1.97 -11.41
N MET A 593 -11.55 -3.18 -11.24
CA MET A 593 -10.53 -3.46 -10.22
C MET A 593 -9.22 -2.72 -10.49
N SER A 594 -8.83 -2.46 -11.76
CA SER A 594 -7.61 -1.71 -12.07
C SER A 594 -7.70 -0.20 -11.81
N VAL A 595 -8.92 0.36 -11.80
CA VAL A 595 -9.18 1.80 -11.53
C VAL A 595 -9.54 2.06 -10.05
N THR A 596 -9.89 1.02 -9.29
CA THR A 596 -10.26 1.14 -7.86
C THR A 596 -9.17 0.70 -6.88
N ARG A 597 -8.15 -0.03 -7.36
CA ARG A 597 -6.87 -0.19 -6.68
C ARG A 597 -6.03 1.06 -6.92
#